data_AF-A0A1H0VVM5-F1
#
_entry.id   AF-A0A1H0VVM5-F1
#
_cell.length_a   1.000
_cell.length_b   1.000
_cell.length_c   1.000
_cell.angle_alpha   90.00
_cell.angle_beta   90.00
_cell.angle_gamma   90.00
#
_symmetry.space_group_name_H-M   'P 1'
#
loop_
_entity.id
_entity.type
_entity.pdbx_description
1 polymer ?
#
loop_
_entity_poly.entity_id
_entity_poly.type
_entity_poly.pdbx_seq_one_letter_code
_entity_poly.pdbx_strand_id
1 'polypeptide(L)'
;MAEDKSLANMVAYGDRYAYAAGLQKLNRFIRATRYDWSRRHWIGRTIRGGYVRVMPDTYHPSMLRALTRYMFQLDFDEQRRAASVGEQPKFQLLPLDMMIAVDAMQSLNGVAKPFAAWADLRDIQVRGIRYDVPDVPDIHQSAMPIARYLHVGSEWDDSAPDADWTGLRDPMREALTEGSACQSSIIFAADGRAVLDLQTAQQFDVDAEAAQLIAEFEVDRLLDMHDADGGPGSVTAGYRWYAHYGCLTLSHAQKVEHDEIARRTAFKDRLGLTLSYDLKDVLARSVPLEDLPAAARAVWGGLSSEPAQLLLC
;
A
#
# COMPACT_ATOMS: atom_id res chain seq x y z
N MET A 1 12.40 -16.99 -16.23
CA MET A 1 13.22 -16.67 -15.04
C MET A 1 13.61 -17.98 -14.38
N ALA A 2 14.90 -18.18 -14.16
CA ALA A 2 15.46 -19.41 -13.62
C ALA A 2 15.11 -19.59 -12.14
N GLU A 3 14.78 -20.81 -11.76
CA GLU A 3 14.63 -21.21 -10.37
C GLU A 3 15.97 -21.00 -9.65
N ASP A 4 15.96 -20.31 -8.50
CA ASP A 4 17.14 -20.12 -7.66
C ASP A 4 17.45 -21.41 -6.89
N LYS A 5 17.93 -22.40 -7.65
CA LYS A 5 18.38 -23.69 -7.15
C LYS A 5 19.60 -23.55 -6.24
N SER A 6 20.34 -22.45 -6.35
CA SER A 6 21.56 -22.22 -5.58
C SER A 6 21.26 -22.03 -4.09
N LEU A 7 20.32 -21.12 -3.75
CA LEU A 7 19.91 -20.89 -2.37
C LEU A 7 19.20 -22.11 -1.79
N ALA A 8 18.36 -22.78 -2.60
CA ALA A 8 17.69 -24.02 -2.19
C ALA A 8 18.68 -25.12 -1.81
N ASN A 9 19.72 -25.31 -2.62
CA ASN A 9 20.76 -26.29 -2.34
C ASN A 9 21.62 -25.88 -1.14
N MET A 10 21.96 -24.59 -0.99
CA MET A 10 22.73 -24.12 0.18
C MET A 10 22.00 -24.37 1.50
N VAL A 11 20.70 -24.10 1.56
CA VAL A 11 19.85 -24.39 2.74
C VAL A 11 19.75 -25.90 2.98
N ALA A 12 19.63 -26.70 1.92
CA ALA A 12 19.47 -28.16 2.04
C ALA A 12 20.75 -28.88 2.50
N TYR A 13 21.94 -28.37 2.15
CA TYR A 13 23.21 -29.07 2.36
C TYR A 13 24.14 -28.43 3.41
N GLY A 14 23.77 -27.30 4.01
CA GLY A 14 24.61 -26.63 5.01
C GLY A 14 23.83 -26.04 6.17
N ASP A 15 24.04 -26.59 7.38
CA ASP A 15 23.45 -26.09 8.63
C ASP A 15 23.72 -24.59 8.87
N ARG A 16 24.86 -24.10 8.35
CA ARG A 16 25.23 -22.68 8.36
C ARG A 16 24.17 -21.77 7.69
N TYR A 17 23.42 -22.27 6.72
CA TYR A 17 22.43 -21.51 5.96
C TYR A 17 20.99 -21.77 6.41
N ALA A 18 20.78 -22.52 7.49
CA ALA A 18 19.45 -22.83 8.01
C ALA A 18 18.62 -21.55 8.30
N TYR A 19 19.27 -20.44 8.69
CA TYR A 19 18.62 -19.15 8.91
C TYR A 19 17.88 -18.62 7.66
N ALA A 20 18.32 -18.98 6.46
CA ALA A 20 17.73 -18.49 5.20
C ALA A 20 16.52 -19.32 4.72
N ALA A 21 16.14 -20.39 5.42
CA ALA A 21 15.04 -21.27 5.01
C ALA A 21 13.70 -20.52 4.88
N GLY A 22 13.43 -19.60 5.81
CA GLY A 22 12.23 -18.77 5.77
C GLY A 22 12.18 -17.81 4.58
N LEU A 23 13.34 -17.21 4.23
CA LEU A 23 13.48 -16.35 3.05
C LEU A 23 13.26 -17.13 1.75
N GLN A 24 13.80 -18.35 1.67
CA GLN A 24 13.57 -19.24 0.54
C GLN A 24 12.08 -19.59 0.41
N LYS A 25 11.39 -19.86 1.53
CA LYS A 25 9.96 -20.17 1.55
C LYS A 25 9.14 -18.98 1.05
N LEU A 26 9.45 -17.76 1.49
CA LEU A 26 8.82 -16.54 1.01
C LEU A 26 9.03 -16.34 -0.50
N ASN A 27 10.25 -16.55 -1.00
CA ASN A 27 10.55 -16.45 -2.43
C ASN A 27 9.74 -17.46 -3.26
N ARG A 28 9.67 -18.72 -2.79
CA ARG A 28 8.86 -19.77 -3.42
C ARG A 28 7.38 -19.38 -3.45
N PHE A 29 6.84 -18.88 -2.34
CA PHE A 29 5.45 -18.44 -2.25
C PHE A 29 5.11 -17.34 -3.27
N ILE A 30 5.97 -16.31 -3.39
CA ILE A 30 5.78 -15.22 -4.37
C ILE A 30 5.82 -15.76 -5.80
N ARG A 31 6.71 -16.70 -6.10
CA ARG A 31 6.81 -17.32 -7.43
C ARG A 31 5.59 -18.18 -7.77
N ALA A 32 5.18 -19.04 -6.85
CA ALA A 32 4.06 -19.96 -7.03
C ALA A 32 2.72 -19.24 -7.21
N THR A 33 2.59 -18.02 -6.67
CA THR A 33 1.35 -17.22 -6.74
C THR A 33 1.33 -16.16 -7.83
N ARG A 34 2.38 -16.03 -8.65
CA ARG A 34 2.51 -14.92 -9.61
C ARG A 34 1.39 -14.87 -10.66
N TYR A 35 0.83 -16.02 -11.05
CA TYR A 35 -0.26 -16.13 -12.02
C TYR A 35 -1.64 -16.28 -11.36
N ASP A 36 -1.72 -16.07 -10.05
CA ASP A 36 -2.98 -16.09 -9.31
C ASP A 36 -3.71 -14.75 -9.43
N TRP A 37 -4.68 -14.65 -10.33
CA TRP A 37 -5.47 -13.43 -10.53
C TRP A 37 -6.36 -13.09 -9.32
N SER A 38 -6.66 -14.06 -8.44
CA SER A 38 -7.44 -13.81 -7.22
C SER A 38 -6.65 -13.00 -6.19
N ARG A 39 -5.32 -13.00 -6.29
CA ARG A 39 -4.41 -12.22 -5.42
C ARG A 39 -4.04 -10.86 -6.00
N ARG A 40 -4.67 -10.45 -7.10
CA ARG A 40 -4.42 -9.17 -7.75
C ARG A 40 -5.47 -8.14 -7.37
N HIS A 41 -5.06 -6.88 -7.33
CA HIS A 41 -5.95 -5.74 -7.32
C HIS A 41 -6.46 -5.53 -8.75
N TRP A 42 -7.75 -5.23 -8.88
CA TRP A 42 -8.44 -5.17 -10.17
C TRP A 42 -8.80 -3.75 -10.58
N ILE A 43 -8.70 -2.76 -9.69
CA ILE A 43 -9.14 -1.40 -9.96
C ILE A 43 -7.97 -0.56 -10.48
N GLY A 44 -8.08 -0.09 -11.72
CA GLY A 44 -7.10 0.81 -12.32
C GLY A 44 -6.96 2.15 -11.59
N ARG A 45 -5.94 2.92 -11.99
CA ARG A 45 -5.62 4.25 -11.43
C ARG A 45 -5.88 5.40 -12.40
N THR A 46 -6.05 5.10 -13.69
CA THR A 46 -6.19 6.10 -14.75
C THR A 46 -7.63 6.21 -15.20
N ILE A 47 -8.18 7.43 -15.15
CA ILE A 47 -9.49 7.75 -15.71
C ILE A 47 -9.30 8.12 -17.18
N ARG A 48 -10.09 7.53 -18.06
CA ARG A 48 -10.20 7.95 -19.47
C ARG A 48 -11.65 7.92 -19.90
N GLY A 49 -12.14 9.04 -20.42
CA GLY A 49 -13.52 9.18 -20.90
C GLY A 49 -14.59 8.90 -19.84
N GLY A 50 -14.30 9.13 -18.55
CA GLY A 50 -15.24 8.85 -17.46
C GLY A 50 -15.07 7.49 -16.78
N TYR A 51 -14.16 6.63 -17.26
CA TYR A 51 -14.06 5.23 -16.86
C TYR A 51 -12.65 4.86 -16.40
N VAL A 52 -12.59 3.87 -15.51
CA VAL A 52 -11.35 3.16 -15.14
C VAL A 52 -11.40 1.73 -15.61
N ARG A 53 -10.23 1.19 -15.95
CA ARG A 53 -10.08 -0.21 -16.37
C ARG A 53 -10.16 -1.14 -15.16
N VAL A 54 -10.95 -2.20 -15.27
CA VAL A 54 -11.10 -3.28 -14.30
C VAL A 54 -10.46 -4.55 -14.87
N MET A 55 -9.26 -4.88 -14.39
CA MET A 55 -8.44 -6.02 -14.82
C MET A 55 -7.33 -6.25 -13.79
N PRO A 56 -6.81 -7.49 -13.60
CA PRO A 56 -5.71 -7.74 -12.69
C PRO A 56 -4.48 -6.87 -13.01
N ASP A 57 -3.92 -6.22 -12.00
CA ASP A 57 -2.74 -5.37 -12.13
C ASP A 57 -1.74 -5.64 -10.99
N THR A 58 -1.82 -4.86 -9.90
CA THR A 58 -0.93 -5.01 -8.73
C THR A 58 -1.40 -6.11 -7.78
N TYR A 59 -0.70 -6.36 -6.67
CA TYR A 59 -1.22 -7.27 -5.64
C TYR A 59 -2.45 -6.68 -4.93
N HIS A 60 -3.38 -7.56 -4.57
CA HIS A 60 -4.55 -7.24 -3.76
C HIS A 60 -4.11 -6.82 -2.34
N PRO A 61 -4.83 -5.88 -1.68
CA PRO A 61 -4.57 -5.51 -0.29
C PRO A 61 -4.35 -6.68 0.67
N SER A 62 -5.17 -7.73 0.57
CA SER A 62 -5.02 -8.94 1.39
C SER A 62 -3.70 -9.69 1.14
N MET A 63 -3.21 -9.71 -0.10
CA MET A 63 -1.92 -10.30 -0.45
C MET A 63 -0.78 -9.43 0.07
N LEU A 64 -0.86 -8.10 -0.06
CA LEU A 64 0.13 -7.17 0.48
C LEU A 64 0.24 -7.31 2.01
N ARG A 65 -0.88 -7.34 2.72
CA ARG A 65 -0.90 -7.56 4.17
C ARG A 65 -0.30 -8.91 4.56
N ALA A 66 -0.60 -9.97 3.82
CA ALA A 66 0.00 -11.29 4.05
C ALA A 66 1.53 -11.24 3.88
N LEU A 67 2.04 -10.61 2.82
CA LEU A 67 3.47 -10.44 2.60
C LEU A 67 4.14 -9.64 3.73
N THR A 68 3.54 -8.53 4.16
CA THR A 68 4.04 -7.74 5.31
C THR A 68 4.10 -8.58 6.58
N ARG A 69 3.05 -9.34 6.90
CA ARG A 69 3.02 -10.25 8.06
C ARG A 69 4.09 -11.33 7.99
N TYR A 70 4.30 -11.91 6.81
CA TYR A 70 5.35 -12.90 6.59
C TYR A 70 6.74 -12.30 6.83
N MET A 71 6.99 -11.08 6.36
CA MET A 71 8.26 -10.40 6.60
C MET A 71 8.50 -10.14 8.09
N PHE A 72 7.50 -9.63 8.82
CA PHE A 72 7.61 -9.46 10.28
C PHE A 72 7.79 -10.78 11.03
N GLN A 73 7.11 -11.85 10.61
CA GLN A 73 7.25 -13.14 11.24
C GLN A 73 8.68 -13.68 11.09
N LEU A 74 9.26 -13.54 9.90
CA LEU A 74 10.63 -13.95 9.61
C LEU A 74 11.65 -13.14 10.41
N ASP A 75 11.44 -11.83 10.54
CA ASP A 75 12.30 -10.97 11.36
C ASP A 75 12.23 -11.36 12.84
N PHE A 76 11.03 -11.62 13.35
CA PHE A 76 10.84 -12.10 14.73
C PHE A 76 11.54 -13.44 14.97
N ASP A 77 11.38 -14.39 14.05
CA ASP A 77 11.99 -15.73 14.16
C ASP A 77 13.52 -15.65 14.13
N GLU A 78 14.07 -14.79 13.27
CA GLU A 78 15.50 -14.56 13.20
C GLU A 78 16.06 -13.89 14.45
N GLN A 79 15.35 -12.91 15.01
CA GLN A 79 15.71 -12.30 16.29
C GLN A 79 15.70 -13.31 17.43
N ARG A 80 14.69 -14.18 17.50
CA ARG A 80 14.59 -15.25 18.51
C ARG A 80 15.72 -16.27 18.33
N ARG A 81 15.99 -16.70 17.10
CA ARG A 81 17.12 -17.60 16.78
C ARG A 81 18.43 -16.99 17.24
N ALA A 82 18.74 -15.77 16.78
CA ALA A 82 19.96 -15.06 17.09
C ALA A 82 20.18 -14.90 18.61
N ALA A 83 19.14 -14.48 19.34
CA ALA A 83 19.17 -14.37 20.80
C ALA A 83 19.44 -15.73 21.49
N SER A 84 18.85 -16.82 21.00
CA SER A 84 19.02 -18.16 21.59
C SER A 84 20.45 -18.71 21.50
N VAL A 85 21.22 -18.27 20.50
CA VAL A 85 22.62 -18.68 20.27
C VAL A 85 23.63 -17.58 20.61
N GLY A 86 23.19 -16.43 21.13
CA GLY A 86 24.05 -15.30 21.47
C GLY A 86 24.70 -14.61 20.27
N GLU A 87 24.08 -14.68 19.09
CA GLU A 87 24.54 -14.02 17.87
C GLU A 87 23.71 -12.78 17.54
N GLN A 88 24.21 -11.96 16.61
CA GLN A 88 23.40 -10.93 15.96
C GLN A 88 22.47 -11.55 14.88
N PRO A 89 21.27 -10.99 14.67
CA PRO A 89 20.42 -11.33 13.54
C PRO A 89 21.21 -11.27 12.22
N LYS A 90 21.08 -12.30 11.38
CA LYS A 90 21.71 -12.36 10.06
C LYS A 90 20.97 -11.49 9.04
N PHE A 91 19.68 -11.23 9.28
CA PHE A 91 18.86 -10.37 8.43
C PHE A 91 17.77 -9.67 9.25
N GLN A 92 17.25 -8.60 8.66
CA GLN A 92 16.03 -7.92 9.04
C GLN A 92 15.42 -7.35 7.75
N LEU A 93 14.20 -7.77 7.42
CA LEU A 93 13.48 -7.42 6.20
C LEU A 93 12.78 -6.08 6.32
N LEU A 94 12.20 -5.80 7.49
CA LEU A 94 11.48 -4.57 7.79
C LEU A 94 12.08 -3.92 9.05
N PRO A 95 13.24 -3.23 8.92
CA PRO A 95 13.67 -2.29 9.94
C PRO A 95 12.63 -1.19 10.16
N LEU A 96 12.73 -0.47 11.28
CA LEU A 96 11.68 0.44 11.76
C LEU A 96 11.30 1.52 10.73
N ASP A 97 12.30 2.12 10.09
CA ASP A 97 12.15 3.09 9.01
C ASP A 97 11.39 2.51 7.81
N MET A 98 11.79 1.32 7.33
CA MET A 98 11.12 0.62 6.25
C MET A 98 9.70 0.20 6.62
N MET A 99 9.47 -0.25 7.86
CA MET A 99 8.14 -0.57 8.35
C MET A 99 7.21 0.65 8.28
N ILE A 100 7.65 1.79 8.79
CA ILE A 100 6.87 3.03 8.76
C ILE A 100 6.62 3.46 7.31
N ALA A 101 7.64 3.42 6.45
CA ALA A 101 7.49 3.73 5.04
C ALA A 101 6.46 2.83 4.36
N VAL A 102 6.51 1.52 4.60
CA VAL A 102 5.56 0.55 4.06
C VAL A 102 4.15 0.82 4.57
N ASP A 103 3.97 1.02 5.87
CA ASP A 103 2.66 1.30 6.48
C ASP A 103 2.05 2.60 5.94
N ALA A 104 2.86 3.66 5.85
CA ALA A 104 2.49 4.94 5.27
C ALA A 104 2.05 4.78 3.81
N MET A 105 2.87 4.14 2.96
CA MET A 105 2.56 3.97 1.54
C MET A 105 1.35 3.06 1.32
N GLN A 106 1.14 2.06 2.18
CA GLN A 106 -0.06 1.23 2.13
C GLN A 106 -1.32 2.02 2.51
N SER A 107 -1.26 2.88 3.52
CA SER A 107 -2.34 3.80 3.88
C SER A 107 -2.63 4.81 2.77
N LEU A 108 -1.60 5.42 2.18
CA LEU A 108 -1.72 6.38 1.07
C LEU A 108 -2.47 5.78 -0.13
N ASN A 109 -2.16 4.52 -0.47
CA ASN A 109 -2.76 3.83 -1.60
C ASN A 109 -4.09 3.12 -1.25
N GLY A 110 -4.56 3.21 0.00
CA GLY A 110 -5.80 2.57 0.44
C GLY A 110 -5.75 1.05 0.41
N VAL A 111 -4.57 0.46 0.57
CA VAL A 111 -4.36 -1.00 0.55
C VAL A 111 -4.15 -1.59 1.95
N ALA A 112 -4.16 -0.76 2.99
CA ALA A 112 -4.22 -1.19 4.38
C ALA A 112 -4.97 -0.15 5.23
N LYS A 113 -5.52 -0.62 6.35
CA LYS A 113 -6.04 0.29 7.38
C LYS A 113 -4.88 1.11 7.97
N PRO A 114 -5.13 2.33 8.48
CA PRO A 114 -4.12 3.09 9.21
C PRO A 114 -3.43 2.23 10.27
N PHE A 115 -2.10 2.26 10.33
CA PHE A 115 -1.29 1.57 11.35
C PHE A 115 -1.42 0.04 11.37
N ALA A 116 -1.76 -0.58 10.23
CA ALA A 116 -1.87 -2.02 10.12
C ALA A 116 -0.55 -2.75 10.39
N ALA A 117 0.59 -2.16 10.02
CA ALA A 117 1.90 -2.75 10.31
C ALA A 117 2.18 -2.85 11.82
N TRP A 118 1.85 -1.80 12.58
CA TRP A 118 1.96 -1.81 14.05
C TRP A 118 1.04 -2.84 14.69
N ALA A 119 -0.19 -2.95 14.20
CA ALA A 119 -1.14 -3.96 14.67
C ALA A 119 -0.63 -5.39 14.41
N ASP A 120 -0.08 -5.63 13.23
CA ASP A 120 0.50 -6.93 12.86
C ASP A 120 1.78 -7.23 13.68
N LEU A 121 2.60 -6.22 13.99
CA LEU A 121 3.76 -6.36 14.87
C LEU A 121 3.35 -6.70 16.32
N ARG A 122 2.34 -6.02 16.86
CA ARG A 122 1.73 -6.32 18.17
C ARG A 122 1.22 -7.76 18.22
N ASP A 123 0.52 -8.19 17.18
CA ASP A 123 0.00 -9.56 17.08
C ASP A 123 1.11 -10.60 17.22
N ILE A 124 2.24 -10.39 16.53
CA ILE A 124 3.38 -11.32 16.56
C ILE A 124 4.10 -11.26 17.90
N GLN A 125 4.50 -10.07 18.35
CA GLN A 125 5.43 -9.91 19.46
C GLN A 125 4.76 -10.00 20.83
N VAL A 126 3.54 -9.47 20.96
CA VAL A 126 2.83 -9.36 22.25
C VAL A 126 1.79 -10.46 22.38
N ARG A 127 1.03 -10.74 21.32
CA ARG A 127 -0.08 -11.73 21.36
C ARG A 127 0.37 -13.13 20.98
N GLY A 128 1.58 -13.30 20.44
CA GLY A 128 2.12 -14.60 20.04
C GLY A 128 1.42 -15.22 18.83
N ILE A 129 0.75 -14.41 18.00
CA ILE A 129 0.08 -14.87 16.78
C ILE A 129 1.13 -15.19 15.72
N ARG A 130 1.00 -16.37 15.09
CA ARG A 130 1.90 -16.84 14.04
C ARG A 130 1.39 -16.50 12.65
N TYR A 131 2.25 -15.90 11.84
CA TYR A 131 2.02 -15.68 10.41
C TYR A 131 3.08 -16.40 9.57
N ASP A 132 3.07 -17.73 9.62
CA ASP A 132 3.97 -18.56 8.84
C ASP A 132 3.69 -18.45 7.34
N VAL A 133 4.76 -18.38 6.53
CA VAL A 133 4.62 -18.45 5.06
C VAL A 133 4.02 -19.80 4.70
N PRO A 134 2.87 -19.87 4.00
CA PRO A 134 2.27 -21.14 3.61
C PRO A 134 3.05 -21.78 2.47
N ASP A 135 3.01 -23.11 2.41
CA ASP A 135 3.43 -23.84 1.21
C ASP A 135 2.23 -23.92 0.26
N VAL A 136 2.41 -23.44 -0.98
CA VAL A 136 1.33 -23.34 -1.97
C VAL A 136 1.78 -23.98 -3.28
N PRO A 137 0.89 -24.69 -3.99
CA PRO A 137 1.23 -25.26 -5.29
C PRO A 137 1.52 -24.17 -6.32
N ASP A 138 2.39 -24.48 -7.28
CA ASP A 138 2.68 -23.57 -8.39
C ASP A 138 1.45 -23.39 -9.27
N ILE A 139 0.99 -22.14 -9.42
CA ILE A 139 -0.15 -21.80 -10.25
C ILE A 139 0.35 -21.57 -11.66
N HIS A 140 -0.11 -22.40 -12.60
CA HIS A 140 0.27 -22.28 -14.00
C HIS A 140 -0.22 -20.97 -14.63
N GLN A 141 0.54 -20.49 -15.61
CA GLN A 141 0.17 -19.32 -16.39
C GLN A 141 -1.16 -19.56 -17.10
N SER A 142 -2.11 -18.66 -16.89
CA SER A 142 -3.41 -18.64 -17.57
C SER A 142 -3.58 -17.36 -18.38
N ALA A 143 -4.57 -17.35 -19.27
CA ALA A 143 -4.90 -16.15 -20.04
C ALA A 143 -5.29 -15.00 -19.12
N MET A 144 -4.86 -13.79 -19.46
CA MET A 144 -5.24 -12.59 -18.73
C MET A 144 -6.76 -12.37 -18.86
N PRO A 145 -7.48 -12.09 -17.77
CA PRO A 145 -8.90 -11.79 -17.83
C PRO A 145 -9.22 -10.61 -18.75
N ILE A 146 -10.36 -10.67 -19.43
CA ILE A 146 -10.81 -9.61 -20.34
C ILE A 146 -11.12 -8.35 -19.51
N ALA A 147 -10.62 -7.21 -19.97
CA ALA A 147 -10.84 -5.93 -19.33
C ALA A 147 -12.33 -5.55 -19.32
N ARG A 148 -12.79 -5.04 -18.17
CA ARG A 148 -14.07 -4.34 -18.04
C ARG A 148 -13.82 -2.88 -17.66
N TYR A 149 -14.86 -2.08 -17.66
CA TYR A 149 -14.76 -0.63 -17.44
C TYR A 149 -15.79 -0.17 -16.42
N LEU A 150 -15.32 0.47 -15.36
CA LEU A 150 -16.16 1.02 -14.29
C LEU A 150 -16.25 2.53 -14.49
N HIS A 151 -17.47 3.06 -14.52
CA HIS A 151 -17.69 4.50 -14.60
C HIS A 151 -17.36 5.16 -13.25
N VAL A 152 -16.53 6.20 -13.28
CA VAL A 152 -16.08 6.94 -12.08
C VAL A 152 -16.16 8.46 -12.23
N GLY A 153 -16.58 8.99 -13.38
CA GLY A 153 -16.59 10.43 -13.64
C GLY A 153 -15.28 10.93 -14.27
N SER A 154 -15.17 12.24 -14.46
CA SER A 154 -14.05 12.88 -15.15
C SER A 154 -12.80 12.96 -14.30
N GLU A 155 -12.97 13.21 -13.00
CA GLU A 155 -11.87 13.37 -12.05
C GLU A 155 -12.10 12.60 -10.75
N TRP A 156 -11.01 12.40 -10.00
CA TRP A 156 -10.99 11.66 -8.73
C TRP A 156 -11.67 12.38 -7.57
N ASP A 157 -12.54 13.36 -7.82
CA ASP A 157 -13.24 14.09 -6.78
C ASP A 157 -14.60 14.68 -7.17
N ASP A 158 -15.10 14.39 -8.37
CA ASP A 158 -16.41 14.88 -8.85
C ASP A 158 -17.60 14.46 -7.96
N SER A 159 -17.40 13.49 -7.07
CA SER A 159 -18.40 13.00 -6.12
C SER A 159 -18.31 13.60 -4.72
N ALA A 160 -17.29 14.40 -4.41
CA ALA A 160 -17.14 15.02 -3.09
C ALA A 160 -17.94 16.33 -3.01
N PRO A 161 -18.72 16.56 -1.94
CA PRO A 161 -19.40 17.84 -1.71
C PRO A 161 -18.42 19.03 -1.61
N ASP A 162 -17.20 18.77 -1.11
CA ASP A 162 -16.17 19.78 -0.89
C ASP A 162 -14.77 19.28 -1.35
N ALA A 163 -14.56 19.22 -2.67
CA ALA A 163 -13.29 18.78 -3.27
C ALA A 163 -12.05 19.53 -2.76
N ASP A 164 -12.23 20.76 -2.26
CA ASP A 164 -11.16 21.58 -1.68
C ASP A 164 -10.52 20.98 -0.42
N TRP A 165 -11.20 20.04 0.24
CA TRP A 165 -10.79 19.43 1.52
C TRP A 165 -10.34 17.97 1.40
N THR A 166 -10.08 17.48 0.18
CA THR A 166 -9.59 16.13 -0.07
C THR A 166 -8.08 16.10 -0.30
N GLY A 167 -7.50 14.90 -0.43
CA GLY A 167 -6.06 14.73 -0.61
C GLY A 167 -5.30 14.68 0.70
N LEU A 168 -4.14 15.33 0.75
CA LEU A 168 -3.30 15.40 1.95
C LEU A 168 -3.75 16.44 2.96
N ARG A 169 -4.72 17.27 2.61
CA ARG A 169 -5.34 18.22 3.55
C ARG A 169 -6.08 17.49 4.67
N ASP A 170 -6.09 18.12 5.83
CA ASP A 170 -6.77 17.64 7.04
C ASP A 170 -7.61 18.79 7.61
N PRO A 171 -8.93 18.83 7.30
CA PRO A 171 -9.79 19.94 7.71
C PRO A 171 -9.84 20.13 9.22
N MET A 172 -9.77 19.04 9.99
CA MET A 172 -9.83 19.11 11.44
C MET A 172 -8.56 19.75 11.99
N ARG A 173 -7.39 19.30 11.51
CA ARG A 173 -6.11 19.87 11.95
C ARG A 173 -5.95 21.32 11.53
N GLU A 174 -6.32 21.65 10.30
CA GLU A 174 -6.23 23.01 9.78
C GLU A 174 -7.12 23.97 10.58
N ALA A 175 -8.34 23.57 10.92
CA ALA A 175 -9.23 24.38 11.77
C ALA A 175 -8.71 24.55 13.20
N LEU A 176 -8.14 23.50 13.80
CA LEU A 176 -7.61 23.54 15.17
C LEU A 176 -6.29 24.32 15.30
N THR A 177 -5.56 24.50 14.20
CA THR A 177 -4.25 25.18 14.18
C THR A 177 -4.30 26.56 13.54
N GLU A 178 -5.49 27.02 13.12
CA GLU A 178 -5.69 28.32 12.47
C GLU A 178 -5.15 29.47 13.36
N GLY A 179 -4.28 30.30 12.79
CA GLY A 179 -3.67 31.45 13.49
C GLY A 179 -2.60 31.08 14.51
N SER A 180 -2.27 29.79 14.66
CA SER A 180 -1.18 29.33 15.54
C SER A 180 0.17 29.26 14.82
N ALA A 181 1.26 29.21 15.59
CA ALA A 181 2.60 28.95 15.04
C ALA A 181 2.75 27.56 14.40
N CYS A 182 1.81 26.65 14.67
CA CYS A 182 1.78 25.30 14.11
C CYS A 182 0.83 25.18 12.90
N GLN A 183 0.28 26.31 12.41
CA GLN A 183 -0.59 26.33 11.25
C GLN A 183 0.13 25.72 10.04
N SER A 184 -0.53 24.79 9.37
CA SER A 184 0.00 24.19 8.15
C SER A 184 0.02 25.18 6.99
N SER A 185 1.14 25.22 6.28
CA SER A 185 1.29 25.99 5.04
C SER A 185 0.60 25.30 3.87
N ILE A 186 0.03 26.09 2.96
CA ILE A 186 -0.68 25.63 1.77
C ILE A 186 0.01 26.23 0.54
N ILE A 187 0.24 25.40 -0.47
CA ILE A 187 0.70 25.82 -1.80
C ILE A 187 -0.41 25.56 -2.83
N PHE A 188 -0.37 26.29 -3.94
CA PHE A 188 -1.27 26.06 -5.07
C PHE A 188 -0.54 25.35 -6.20
N ALA A 189 -1.10 24.22 -6.64
CA ALA A 189 -0.61 23.50 -7.81
C ALA A 189 -0.89 24.29 -9.11
N ALA A 190 -0.30 23.86 -10.22
CA ALA A 190 -0.42 24.54 -11.51
C ALA A 190 -1.88 24.62 -12.03
N ASP A 191 -2.74 23.69 -11.60
CA ASP A 191 -4.17 23.66 -11.89
C ASP A 191 -5.02 24.50 -10.92
N GLY A 192 -4.39 25.20 -9.97
CA GLY A 192 -5.06 26.03 -8.98
C GLY A 192 -5.51 25.31 -7.71
N ARG A 193 -5.27 24.00 -7.59
CA ARG A 193 -5.66 23.24 -6.39
C ARG A 193 -4.78 23.57 -5.18
N ALA A 194 -5.41 23.68 -4.02
CA ALA A 194 -4.73 23.83 -2.74
C ALA A 194 -4.15 22.49 -2.26
N VAL A 195 -2.86 22.46 -1.97
CA VAL A 195 -2.11 21.29 -1.50
C VAL A 195 -1.34 21.65 -0.23
N LEU A 196 -1.26 20.70 0.70
CA LEU A 196 -0.48 20.85 1.92
C LEU A 196 1.02 20.99 1.60
N ASP A 197 1.68 22.02 2.12
CA ASP A 197 3.11 22.21 1.94
C ASP A 197 3.92 21.39 2.95
N LEU A 198 4.15 20.13 2.59
CA LEU A 198 4.95 19.20 3.38
C LEU A 198 6.46 19.45 3.20
N GLN A 199 7.25 19.05 4.19
CA GLN A 199 8.71 19.07 4.12
C GLN A 199 9.20 18.21 2.96
N THR A 200 10.21 18.70 2.23
CA THR A 200 10.76 17.98 1.09
C THR A 200 12.27 18.03 0.98
N ALA A 201 12.82 16.95 0.43
CA ALA A 201 14.21 16.78 0.06
C ALA A 201 14.35 16.21 -1.36
N GLN A 202 15.55 15.74 -1.72
CA GLN A 202 15.81 15.11 -3.02
C GLN A 202 15.15 13.74 -3.16
N GLN A 203 14.94 13.04 -2.05
CA GLN A 203 14.38 11.69 -2.03
C GLN A 203 13.36 11.56 -0.91
N PHE A 204 12.49 10.55 -1.04
CA PHE A 204 11.63 10.12 0.05
C PHE A 204 12.50 9.55 1.18
N ASP A 205 12.19 9.92 2.42
CA ASP A 205 12.89 9.42 3.59
C ASP A 205 11.98 9.35 4.82
N VAL A 206 12.37 8.51 5.78
CA VAL A 206 11.76 8.40 7.10
C VAL A 206 12.77 8.87 8.14
N ASP A 207 12.42 9.91 8.89
CA ASP A 207 13.30 10.46 9.92
C ASP A 207 13.50 9.45 11.06
N ALA A 208 14.76 9.10 11.32
CA ALA A 208 15.11 8.04 12.26
C ALA A 208 14.81 8.40 13.72
N GLU A 209 14.94 9.68 14.11
CA GLU A 209 14.63 10.12 15.46
C GLU A 209 13.11 10.08 15.69
N ALA A 210 12.34 10.65 14.76
CA ALA A 210 10.89 10.60 14.77
C ALA A 210 10.38 9.15 14.78
N ALA A 211 10.98 8.25 13.99
CA ALA A 211 10.63 6.84 13.98
C ALA A 211 10.79 6.19 15.36
N GLN A 212 11.88 6.47 16.08
CA GLN A 212 12.09 5.97 17.44
C GLN A 212 11.11 6.59 18.44
N LEU A 213 10.86 7.90 18.35
CA LEU A 213 9.87 8.57 19.20
C LEU A 213 8.46 7.99 19.02
N ILE A 214 8.07 7.66 17.78
CA ILE A 214 6.82 6.97 17.49
C ILE A 214 6.80 5.61 18.18
N ALA A 215 7.85 4.81 18.01
CA ALA A 215 7.95 3.46 18.57
C ALA A 215 7.89 3.45 20.11
N GLU A 216 8.45 4.48 20.75
CA GLU A 216 8.53 4.57 22.21
C GLU A 216 7.27 5.19 22.85
N PHE A 217 6.68 6.21 22.22
CA PHE A 217 5.64 7.02 22.87
C PHE A 217 4.24 6.94 22.23
N GLU A 218 4.14 6.58 20.95
CA GLU A 218 2.89 6.73 20.20
C GLU A 218 2.21 5.39 19.86
N VAL A 219 2.90 4.26 19.99
CA VAL A 219 2.38 2.94 19.55
C VAL A 219 1.01 2.63 20.14
N ASP A 220 0.79 2.84 21.44
CA ASP A 220 -0.51 2.58 22.07
C ASP A 220 -1.63 3.41 21.42
N ARG A 221 -1.38 4.69 21.17
CA ARG A 221 -2.33 5.58 20.49
C ARG A 221 -2.59 5.15 19.04
N LEU A 222 -1.54 4.76 18.31
CA LEU A 222 -1.66 4.29 16.92
C LEU A 222 -2.52 3.01 16.85
N LEU A 223 -2.34 2.11 17.81
CA LEU A 223 -3.12 0.87 17.92
C LEU A 223 -4.57 1.16 18.29
N ASP A 224 -4.83 2.10 19.21
CA ASP A 224 -6.19 2.53 19.55
C ASP A 224 -6.90 3.11 18.31
N MET A 225 -6.19 3.92 17.51
CA MET A 225 -6.73 4.44 16.24
C MET A 225 -7.00 3.32 15.23
N HIS A 226 -6.11 2.32 15.13
CA HIS A 226 -6.32 1.17 14.26
C HIS A 226 -7.55 0.34 14.65
N ASP A 227 -7.66 0.03 15.95
CA ASP A 227 -8.71 -0.81 16.51
C ASP A 227 -10.07 -0.08 16.50
N ALA A 228 -10.08 1.26 16.51
CA ALA A 228 -11.25 2.12 16.31
C ALA A 228 -11.61 2.35 14.82
N ASP A 229 -11.17 1.46 13.91
CA ASP A 229 -11.40 1.51 12.47
C ASP A 229 -10.86 2.78 11.77
N GLY A 230 -9.69 3.26 12.20
CA GLY A 230 -8.90 4.28 11.48
C GLY A 230 -9.16 5.73 11.88
N GLY A 231 -10.05 5.97 12.85
CA GLY A 231 -10.40 7.32 13.31
C GLY A 231 -11.00 8.21 12.21
N PRO A 232 -11.22 9.50 12.48
CA PRO A 232 -11.68 10.46 11.46
C PRO A 232 -10.63 10.59 10.35
N GLY A 233 -11.04 10.47 9.08
CA GLY A 233 -10.14 10.74 7.94
C GLY A 233 -9.97 9.63 6.91
N SER A 234 -10.78 8.57 6.87
CA SER A 234 -10.67 7.51 5.83
C SER A 234 -9.34 6.72 5.93
N VAL A 235 -9.12 5.78 5.00
CA VAL A 235 -7.96 4.88 4.93
C VAL A 235 -6.61 5.59 4.80
N THR A 236 -6.60 6.86 4.39
CA THR A 236 -5.39 7.70 4.27
C THR A 236 -4.96 8.38 5.57
N ALA A 237 -5.74 8.22 6.66
CA ALA A 237 -5.44 8.85 7.95
C ALA A 237 -4.05 8.50 8.49
N GLY A 238 -3.59 7.25 8.30
CA GLY A 238 -2.26 6.81 8.73
C GLY A 238 -1.15 7.58 8.03
N TYR A 239 -1.22 7.71 6.70
CA TYR A 239 -0.25 8.48 5.94
C TYR A 239 -0.16 9.95 6.38
N ARG A 240 -1.32 10.61 6.53
CA ARG A 240 -1.36 12.01 7.01
C ARG A 240 -0.80 12.14 8.42
N TRP A 241 -1.07 11.18 9.29
CA TRP A 241 -0.52 11.19 10.65
C TRP A 241 1.01 11.19 10.63
N TYR A 242 1.65 10.28 9.88
CA TYR A 242 3.12 10.25 9.79
C TYR A 242 3.69 11.52 9.17
N ALA A 243 3.04 12.06 8.13
CA ALA A 243 3.45 13.31 7.51
C ALA A 243 3.36 14.50 8.49
N HIS A 244 2.28 14.60 9.25
CA HIS A 244 2.08 15.67 10.24
C HIS A 244 2.91 15.51 11.51
N TYR A 245 3.29 14.28 11.87
CA TYR A 245 4.25 14.01 12.93
C TYR A 245 5.66 14.50 12.56
N GLY A 246 5.91 14.76 11.26
CA GLY A 246 7.24 15.12 10.75
C GLY A 246 8.14 13.91 10.52
N CYS A 247 7.57 12.70 10.51
CA CYS A 247 8.33 11.46 10.30
C CYS A 247 8.65 11.23 8.81
N LEU A 248 7.84 11.77 7.89
CA LEU A 248 8.05 11.61 6.45
C LEU A 248 8.64 12.88 5.84
N THR A 249 9.68 12.71 5.03
CA THR A 249 10.16 13.72 4.10
C THR A 249 9.87 13.27 2.67
N LEU A 250 9.19 14.08 1.88
CA LEU A 250 8.87 13.73 0.49
C LEU A 250 9.94 14.23 -0.47
N SER A 251 10.06 13.61 -1.65
CA SER A 251 10.81 14.26 -2.72
C SER A 251 10.05 15.50 -3.23
N HIS A 252 10.75 16.47 -3.82
CA HIS A 252 10.11 17.66 -4.39
C HIS A 252 9.01 17.33 -5.41
N ALA A 253 9.18 16.26 -6.19
CA ALA A 253 8.19 15.82 -7.18
C ALA A 253 6.97 15.12 -6.54
N GLN A 254 7.16 14.50 -5.37
CA GLN A 254 6.15 13.66 -4.74
C GLN A 254 5.04 14.43 -4.03
N LYS A 255 5.19 15.73 -3.72
CA LYS A 255 4.14 16.47 -2.98
C LYS A 255 2.80 16.44 -3.70
N VAL A 256 2.79 16.88 -4.97
CA VAL A 256 1.58 16.94 -5.79
C VAL A 256 1.13 15.53 -6.16
N GLU A 257 2.06 14.63 -6.44
CA GLU A 257 1.76 13.23 -6.74
C GLU A 257 1.03 12.53 -5.58
N HIS A 258 1.54 12.65 -4.36
CA HIS A 258 0.94 12.01 -3.19
C HIS A 258 -0.40 12.64 -2.83
N ASP A 259 -0.59 13.94 -3.05
CA ASP A 259 -1.90 14.58 -2.96
C ASP A 259 -2.91 13.97 -3.93
N GLU A 260 -2.54 13.81 -5.20
CA GLU A 260 -3.38 13.16 -6.20
C GLU A 260 -3.70 11.70 -5.81
N ILE A 261 -2.71 10.95 -5.32
CA ILE A 261 -2.92 9.58 -4.83
C ILE A 261 -3.91 9.58 -3.67
N ALA A 262 -3.75 10.47 -2.69
CA ALA A 262 -4.64 10.54 -1.53
C ALA A 262 -6.08 10.88 -1.93
N ARG A 263 -6.29 11.78 -2.90
CA ARG A 263 -7.61 12.11 -3.46
C ARG A 263 -8.25 10.89 -4.12
N ARG A 264 -7.50 10.23 -5.00
CA ARG A 264 -7.93 8.99 -5.65
C ARG A 264 -8.30 7.93 -4.63
N THR A 265 -7.49 7.77 -3.58
CA THR A 265 -7.76 6.80 -2.52
C THR A 265 -9.04 7.14 -1.76
N ALA A 266 -9.24 8.40 -1.37
CA ALA A 266 -10.46 8.84 -0.71
C ALA A 266 -11.71 8.60 -1.59
N PHE A 267 -11.62 8.86 -2.88
CA PHE A 267 -12.68 8.55 -3.83
C PHE A 267 -12.97 7.05 -3.91
N LYS A 268 -11.93 6.20 -4.04
CA LYS A 268 -12.09 4.75 -4.04
C LYS A 268 -12.70 4.26 -2.73
N ASP A 269 -12.35 4.87 -1.61
CA ASP A 269 -12.87 4.52 -0.28
C ASP A 269 -14.39 4.78 -0.19
N ARG A 270 -14.85 5.94 -0.67
CA ARG A 270 -16.28 6.27 -0.77
C ARG A 270 -17.08 5.27 -1.62
N LEU A 271 -16.42 4.64 -2.59
CA LEU A 271 -17.01 3.59 -3.44
C LEU A 271 -16.84 2.17 -2.89
N GLY A 272 -16.16 1.98 -1.76
CA GLY A 272 -15.85 0.69 -1.17
C GLY A 272 -14.82 -0.13 -1.96
N LEU A 273 -13.87 0.52 -2.63
CA LEU A 273 -12.92 -0.11 -3.57
C LEU A 273 -11.45 -0.15 -3.06
N THR A 274 -11.24 0.06 -1.76
CA THR A 274 -9.93 0.13 -1.10
C THR A 274 -9.53 -1.22 -0.50
N LEU A 275 -9.70 -1.39 0.81
CA LEU A 275 -9.17 -2.48 1.63
C LEU A 275 -9.57 -3.88 1.13
N SER A 276 -10.83 -4.24 1.28
CA SER A 276 -11.36 -5.51 0.79
C SER A 276 -12.66 -5.21 0.09
N TYR A 277 -12.75 -5.61 -1.17
CA TYR A 277 -13.97 -5.46 -1.98
C TYR A 277 -14.30 -6.77 -2.66
N ASP A 278 -15.59 -7.01 -2.90
CA ASP A 278 -16.03 -8.17 -3.67
C ASP A 278 -15.85 -7.89 -5.17
N LEU A 279 -14.97 -8.66 -5.80
CA LEU A 279 -14.76 -8.57 -7.24
C LEU A 279 -16.06 -8.79 -8.02
N LYS A 280 -16.98 -9.65 -7.53
CA LYS A 280 -18.26 -9.89 -8.22
C LYS A 280 -19.11 -8.61 -8.29
N ASP A 281 -19.14 -7.82 -7.22
CA ASP A 281 -19.84 -6.52 -7.21
C ASP A 281 -19.22 -5.55 -8.22
N VAL A 282 -17.89 -5.45 -8.23
CA VAL A 282 -17.16 -4.60 -9.19
C VAL A 282 -17.44 -5.02 -10.64
N LEU A 283 -17.43 -6.34 -10.92
CA LEU A 283 -17.70 -6.85 -12.25
C LEU A 283 -19.15 -6.60 -12.67
N ALA A 284 -20.11 -6.68 -11.74
CA ALA A 284 -21.52 -6.37 -11.99
C ALA A 284 -21.77 -4.88 -12.28
N ARG A 285 -20.98 -3.99 -11.68
CA ARG A 285 -21.04 -2.53 -11.88
C ARG A 285 -20.26 -2.04 -13.10
N SER A 286 -19.47 -2.91 -13.72
CA SER A 286 -18.64 -2.57 -14.88
C SER A 286 -19.25 -3.07 -16.18
N VAL A 287 -18.87 -2.47 -17.29
CA VAL A 287 -19.35 -2.81 -18.64
C VAL A 287 -18.19 -3.27 -19.52
N PRO A 288 -18.43 -4.12 -20.55
CA PRO A 288 -17.40 -4.45 -21.53
C PRO A 288 -17.12 -3.26 -22.48
N LEU A 289 -16.06 -3.37 -23.28
CA LEU A 289 -15.60 -2.28 -24.16
C LEU A 289 -16.67 -1.86 -25.18
N GLU A 290 -17.39 -2.85 -25.73
CA GLU A 290 -18.45 -2.69 -26.72
C GLU A 290 -19.70 -1.97 -26.19
N ASP A 291 -19.86 -1.87 -24.87
CA ASP A 291 -20.99 -1.18 -24.24
C ASP A 291 -20.61 0.23 -23.78
N LEU A 292 -19.33 0.63 -23.90
CA LEU A 292 -18.91 1.99 -23.57
C LEU A 292 -19.53 3.03 -24.53
N PRO A 293 -19.83 4.25 -24.05
CA PRO A 293 -20.16 5.38 -24.91
C PRO A 293 -19.09 5.62 -25.98
N ALA A 294 -19.48 6.08 -27.17
CA ALA A 294 -18.57 6.22 -28.32
C ALA A 294 -17.29 7.01 -28.01
N ALA A 295 -17.40 8.11 -27.24
CA ALA A 295 -16.25 8.92 -26.82
C ALA A 295 -15.28 8.13 -25.93
N ALA A 296 -15.79 7.39 -24.93
CA ALA A 296 -14.97 6.56 -24.05
C ALA A 296 -14.35 5.38 -24.80
N ARG A 297 -15.12 4.74 -25.69
CA ARG A 297 -14.67 3.62 -26.52
C ARG A 297 -13.54 4.03 -27.46
N ALA A 298 -13.59 5.22 -28.05
CA ALA A 298 -12.52 5.71 -28.92
C ALA A 298 -11.19 5.85 -28.15
N VAL A 299 -11.22 6.37 -26.93
CA VAL A 299 -10.02 6.52 -26.09
C VAL A 299 -9.49 5.16 -25.65
N TRP A 300 -10.36 4.24 -25.21
CA TRP A 300 -9.94 2.92 -24.72
C TRP A 300 -9.58 1.93 -25.82
N GLY A 301 -10.25 1.98 -26.97
CA GLY A 301 -10.01 1.10 -28.12
C GLY A 301 -8.67 1.35 -28.81
N GLY A 302 -8.10 2.55 -28.69
CA GLY A 302 -6.75 2.85 -29.16
C GLY A 302 -5.63 2.19 -28.32
N LEU A 303 -5.96 1.63 -27.16
CA LEU A 303 -4.99 1.14 -26.17
C LEU A 303 -5.03 -0.37 -25.96
N SER A 304 -6.04 -1.06 -26.52
CA SER A 304 -6.17 -2.52 -26.42
C SER A 304 -5.03 -3.28 -27.14
N SER A 305 -4.15 -2.58 -27.85
CA SER A 305 -2.96 -3.14 -28.50
C SER A 305 -1.69 -3.09 -27.66
N GLU A 306 -1.67 -2.41 -26.51
CA GLU A 306 -0.51 -2.42 -25.61
C GLU A 306 -0.70 -3.43 -24.49
N PRO A 307 0.07 -4.54 -24.45
CA PRO A 307 0.12 -5.35 -23.26
C PRO A 307 0.65 -4.45 -22.14
N ALA A 308 -0.13 -4.30 -21.08
CA ALA A 308 0.31 -3.63 -19.87
C ALA A 308 1.61 -4.32 -19.43
N GLN A 309 2.74 -3.65 -19.68
CA GLN A 309 4.02 -4.09 -19.16
C GLN A 309 3.85 -4.08 -17.65
N LEU A 310 3.94 -5.28 -17.06
CA LEU A 310 4.26 -5.49 -15.66
C LEU A 310 5.62 -4.86 -15.38
N LEU A 311 5.67 -3.52 -15.34
CA LEU A 311 6.77 -2.78 -14.75
C LEU A 311 6.57 -2.89 -13.25
N LEU A 312 7.15 -3.96 -12.71
CA LEU A 312 7.60 -4.00 -11.32
C LEU A 312 8.71 -2.95 -11.17
N CYS A 313 8.31 -1.71 -10.88
CA CYS A 313 9.08 -0.72 -10.16
C CYS A 313 8.12 -0.01 -9.20
#